data_AF-A0AA35VUK7-F1
#
_entry.id   AF-A0AA35VUK7-F1
#
_cell.length_a   1.000
_cell.length_b   1.000
_cell.length_c   1.000
_cell.angle_alpha   90.00
_cell.angle_beta   90.00
_cell.angle_gamma   90.00
#
_symmetry.space_group_name_H-M   'P 1'
#
loop_
_entity.id
_entity.type
_entity.pdbx_description
1 polymer ?
#
loop_
_entity_poly.entity_id
_entity_poly.type
_entity_poly.pdbx_seq_one_letter_code
_entity_poly.pdbx_strand_id
1 'polypeptide(L)'
;MLYCLRSSRATTSENIHPHQLPLQDITSRSGSQSSPTLTNEYTSALQTSSYSEIRIFLDIETDQSTHDQLLAQYLRPNGEYVEEILILQHEEPGYDSFITGLLWSFFDHSENKARMCLDLSQAIRRARSLITPLQDLLLVLPLDSDSDSLSSPQRTRAFDLLLKYEQLENPFPDPGSRNVRGMRHCFADLKNQLQSQINKSNSRIRFLHRAAMSFAVCLILTTVGVVVAGVVVASHALVALGVATLIPVCVPSKMEKKEQYRLAQLDAAQRGAYVLHEDIITIERLVNHLYSDIEVNKRFIKSGLWRGKDMHSILEVSRQIKRSNVSFQKQLTDLDEHLCLSFAAINRARSHLIQAINVRRDDSL
;
A
#
# COMPACT_ATOMS: atom_id res chain seq x y z
N MET A 1 -39.55 -64.67 25.91
CA MET A 1 -39.00 -63.89 24.78
C MET A 1 -37.89 -64.76 24.15
N LEU A 2 -38.13 -65.87 23.41
CA LEU A 2 -38.79 -66.07 22.09
C LEU A 2 -38.20 -65.09 21.05
N TYR A 3 -37.55 -65.42 19.93
CA TYR A 3 -37.17 -66.61 19.13
C TYR A 3 -35.92 -66.17 18.31
N CYS A 4 -34.81 -66.92 18.20
CA CYS A 4 -34.43 -67.90 17.16
C CYS A 4 -34.24 -67.42 15.69
N LEU A 5 -33.01 -67.66 15.19
CA LEU A 5 -32.62 -68.43 13.97
C LEU A 5 -32.87 -67.92 12.52
N ARG A 6 -31.76 -67.99 11.74
CA ARG A 6 -31.60 -68.43 10.31
C ARG A 6 -32.20 -67.52 9.21
N SER A 7 -31.77 -67.52 7.94
CA SER A 7 -30.82 -68.32 7.14
C SER A 7 -30.45 -67.56 5.86
N SER A 8 -29.29 -67.88 5.29
CA SER A 8 -28.85 -67.57 3.93
C SER A 8 -29.89 -67.87 2.84
N ARG A 9 -29.85 -67.08 1.76
CA ARG A 9 -30.06 -67.58 0.40
C ARG A 9 -29.12 -66.86 -0.58
N ALA A 10 -28.30 -67.65 -1.26
CA ALA A 10 -27.49 -67.27 -2.41
C ALA A 10 -28.20 -67.67 -3.71
N THR A 11 -27.61 -67.25 -4.84
CA THR A 11 -27.92 -67.49 -6.28
C THR A 11 -28.92 -66.49 -6.88
N THR A 12 -28.63 -65.78 -7.99
CA THR A 12 -27.68 -66.04 -9.08
C THR A 12 -27.35 -64.77 -9.88
N SER A 13 -26.06 -64.60 -10.18
CA SER A 13 -25.44 -64.12 -11.43
C SER A 13 -26.03 -62.94 -12.19
N GLU A 14 -25.28 -61.83 -12.29
CA GLU A 14 -24.87 -61.28 -13.60
C GLU A 14 -23.76 -60.22 -13.48
N ASN A 15 -22.73 -60.43 -14.31
CA ASN A 15 -21.71 -59.52 -14.84
C ASN A 15 -20.72 -58.77 -13.92
N ILE A 16 -19.47 -59.22 -14.05
CA ILE A 16 -18.22 -58.62 -13.60
C ILE A 16 -17.87 -57.45 -14.52
N HIS A 17 -17.78 -56.23 -13.97
CA HIS A 17 -16.79 -55.23 -14.40
C HIS A 17 -16.45 -54.30 -13.23
N PRO A 18 -15.15 -54.07 -12.93
CA PRO A 18 -14.75 -53.24 -11.80
C PRO A 18 -14.91 -51.75 -12.15
N HIS A 19 -15.82 -51.08 -11.43
CA HIS A 19 -15.92 -49.63 -11.45
C HIS A 19 -14.74 -49.02 -10.69
N GLN A 20 -13.76 -48.59 -11.47
CA GLN A 20 -12.72 -47.65 -11.09
C GLN A 20 -13.29 -46.24 -11.30
N LEU A 21 -13.46 -45.48 -10.22
CA LEU A 21 -13.77 -44.04 -10.22
C LEU A 21 -12.85 -43.34 -9.21
N PRO A 22 -12.46 -42.08 -9.47
CA PRO A 22 -11.07 -41.70 -9.48
C PRO A 22 -10.67 -40.96 -8.21
N LEU A 23 -9.44 -41.22 -7.78
CA LEU A 23 -8.68 -40.39 -6.86
C LEU A 23 -8.51 -39.00 -7.52
N GLN A 24 -9.25 -38.00 -7.05
CA GLN A 24 -8.99 -36.60 -7.40
C GLN A 24 -7.87 -36.07 -6.52
N ASP A 25 -6.74 -35.78 -7.18
CA ASP A 25 -5.62 -35.01 -6.67
C ASP A 25 -6.09 -33.66 -6.10
N ILE A 26 -6.04 -33.52 -4.79
CA ILE A 26 -6.03 -32.21 -4.14
C ILE A 26 -4.57 -31.73 -4.14
N THR A 27 -4.13 -31.25 -5.30
CA THR A 27 -2.95 -30.37 -5.40
C THR A 27 -3.41 -29.03 -5.94
N SER A 28 -4.01 -28.20 -5.09
CA SER A 28 -4.23 -26.79 -5.40
C SER A 28 -2.93 -26.01 -5.22
N ARG A 29 -2.12 -26.09 -6.28
CA ARG A 29 -1.01 -25.20 -6.63
C ARG A 29 -1.53 -23.75 -6.69
N SER A 30 -1.30 -22.97 -5.65
CA SER A 30 -1.25 -21.50 -5.76
C SER A 30 0.23 -21.07 -5.67
N GLY A 31 0.95 -21.38 -6.75
CA GLY A 31 2.23 -20.73 -7.03
C GLY A 31 1.90 -19.46 -7.80
N SER A 32 2.08 -18.31 -7.15
CA SER A 32 1.97 -16.98 -7.74
C SER A 32 2.88 -16.86 -8.97
N GLN A 33 2.33 -17.04 -10.16
CA GLN A 33 3.01 -16.62 -11.38
C GLN A 33 2.77 -15.11 -11.53
N SER A 34 3.72 -14.31 -11.06
CA SER A 34 3.81 -12.90 -11.42
C SER A 34 4.04 -12.79 -12.93
N SER A 35 3.29 -11.94 -13.62
CA SER A 35 3.49 -11.69 -15.05
C SER A 35 4.91 -11.18 -15.31
N PRO A 36 5.59 -11.61 -16.40
CA PRO A 36 6.98 -11.23 -16.68
C PRO A 36 7.17 -9.71 -16.77
N THR A 37 6.14 -8.98 -17.19
CA THR A 37 6.11 -7.51 -17.22
C THR A 37 6.25 -6.88 -15.83
N LEU A 38 5.56 -7.43 -14.81
CA LEU A 38 5.61 -6.91 -13.44
C LEU A 38 6.97 -7.15 -12.80
N THR A 39 7.57 -8.31 -13.05
CA THR A 39 8.92 -8.65 -12.57
C THR A 39 9.98 -7.75 -13.22
N ASN A 40 9.83 -7.43 -14.50
CA ASN A 40 10.73 -6.50 -15.20
C ASN A 40 10.58 -5.06 -14.67
N GLU A 41 9.35 -4.61 -14.40
CA GLU A 41 9.10 -3.28 -13.82
C GLU A 41 9.69 -3.16 -12.41
N TYR A 42 9.49 -4.18 -11.56
CA TYR A 42 10.10 -4.26 -10.23
C TYR A 42 11.63 -4.20 -10.29
N THR A 43 12.25 -5.03 -11.14
CA THR A 43 13.71 -5.06 -11.30
C THR A 43 14.26 -3.71 -11.80
N SER A 44 13.53 -3.06 -12.72
CA SER A 44 13.91 -1.74 -13.24
C SER A 44 13.82 -0.66 -12.15
N ALA A 45 12.82 -0.74 -11.27
CA ALA A 45 12.65 0.22 -10.17
C ALA A 45 13.83 0.19 -9.18
N LEU A 46 14.37 -0.99 -8.90
CA LEU A 46 15.55 -1.17 -8.04
C LEU A 46 16.85 -0.60 -8.63
N GLN A 47 16.89 -0.34 -9.94
CA GLN A 47 18.06 0.20 -10.64
C GLN A 47 18.03 1.72 -10.80
N THR A 48 17.00 2.39 -10.28
CA THR A 48 16.86 3.85 -10.40
C THR A 48 17.85 4.59 -9.49
N SER A 49 18.30 5.78 -9.90
CA SER A 49 19.16 6.62 -9.05
C SER A 49 18.48 6.98 -7.73
N SER A 50 17.17 7.25 -7.77
CA SER A 50 16.36 7.49 -6.57
C SER A 50 16.40 6.33 -5.58
N TYR A 51 16.39 5.08 -6.07
CA TYR A 51 16.52 3.91 -5.20
C TYR A 51 17.89 3.90 -4.51
N SER A 52 18.98 4.09 -5.26
CA SER A 52 20.33 4.11 -4.66
C SER A 52 20.53 5.24 -3.64
N GLU A 53 19.98 6.43 -3.90
CA GLU A 53 20.05 7.55 -2.96
C GLU A 53 19.27 7.27 -1.67
N ILE A 54 18.05 6.73 -1.80
CA ILE A 54 17.22 6.34 -0.64
C ILE A 54 17.87 5.20 0.13
N ARG A 55 18.52 4.27 -0.56
CA ARG A 55 19.21 3.15 0.08
C ARG A 55 20.35 3.64 0.96
N ILE A 56 21.20 4.50 0.42
CA ILE A 56 22.31 5.14 1.15
C ILE A 56 21.78 5.90 2.38
N PHE A 57 20.68 6.63 2.21
CA PHE A 57 20.01 7.33 3.31
C PHE A 57 19.57 6.39 4.44
N LEU A 58 18.84 5.32 4.11
CA LEU A 58 18.36 4.36 5.10
C LEU A 58 19.50 3.61 5.79
N ASP A 59 20.65 3.44 5.11
CA ASP A 59 21.83 2.75 5.61
C ASP A 59 22.74 3.64 6.49
N ILE A 60 22.95 4.93 6.14
CA ILE A 60 23.93 5.82 6.80
C ILE A 60 23.38 6.51 8.06
N GLU A 61 22.11 6.89 8.08
CA GLU A 61 21.69 8.09 8.83
C GLU A 61 20.86 7.81 10.09
N THR A 62 20.98 6.60 10.66
CA THR A 62 20.17 6.20 11.83
C THR A 62 20.93 6.11 13.15
N ASP A 63 22.20 6.51 13.18
CA ASP A 63 23.02 6.48 14.40
C ASP A 63 23.05 7.81 15.18
N GLN A 64 22.61 8.95 14.60
CA GLN A 64 22.72 10.27 15.28
C GLN A 64 21.57 11.28 15.06
N SER A 65 20.73 11.13 14.03
CA SER A 65 19.65 12.08 13.69
C SER A 65 18.27 11.62 14.15
N THR A 66 17.41 12.56 14.56
CA THR A 66 16.01 12.25 14.88
C THR A 66 15.22 11.92 13.60
N HIS A 67 14.18 11.10 13.73
CA HIS A 67 13.28 10.77 12.62
C HIS A 67 12.76 12.03 11.89
N ASP A 68 12.44 13.09 12.63
CA ASP A 68 11.92 14.32 12.04
C ASP A 68 12.96 15.08 11.21
N GLN A 69 14.23 15.09 11.62
CA GLN A 69 15.32 15.67 10.83
C GLN A 69 15.52 14.91 9.52
N LEU A 70 15.48 13.57 9.58
CA LEU A 70 15.60 12.71 8.40
C LEU A 70 14.46 12.92 7.41
N LEU A 71 13.23 13.02 7.92
CA LEU A 71 12.04 13.28 7.10
C LEU A 71 12.10 14.66 6.45
N ALA A 72 12.54 15.69 7.17
CA ALA A 72 12.68 17.05 6.62
C ALA A 72 13.66 17.12 5.45
N GLN A 73 14.72 16.30 5.45
CA GLN A 73 15.73 16.27 4.39
C GLN A 73 15.28 15.48 3.15
N TYR A 74 14.56 14.36 3.35
CA TYR A 74 14.31 13.40 2.27
C TYR A 74 12.89 13.39 1.73
N LEU A 75 11.90 13.91 2.47
CA LEU A 75 10.57 14.10 1.90
C LEU A 75 10.61 15.19 0.85
N ARG A 76 10.07 14.89 -0.33
CA ARG A 76 9.97 15.81 -1.46
C ARG A 76 8.52 15.91 -1.95
N PRO A 77 7.87 17.08 -1.85
CA PRO A 77 8.25 18.23 -1.00
C PRO A 77 8.43 17.86 0.48
N ASN A 78 9.18 18.68 1.23
CA ASN A 78 9.31 18.56 2.69
C ASN A 78 8.05 19.09 3.40
N GLY A 79 7.98 18.94 4.72
CA GLY A 79 6.82 19.36 5.53
C GLY A 79 6.58 20.87 5.48
N GLU A 80 7.63 21.67 5.62
CA GLU A 80 7.56 23.14 5.62
C GLU A 80 6.96 23.69 4.32
N TYR A 81 7.44 23.20 3.17
CA TYR A 81 6.91 23.62 1.88
C TYR A 81 5.44 23.21 1.68
N VAL A 82 5.06 22.02 2.17
CA VAL A 82 3.66 21.58 2.11
C VAL A 82 2.77 22.49 2.96
N GLU A 83 3.21 22.84 4.17
CA GLU A 83 2.48 23.72 5.07
C GLU A 83 2.29 25.10 4.43
N GLU A 84 3.36 25.70 3.89
CA GLU A 84 3.30 26.98 3.18
C GLU A 84 2.29 26.95 2.03
N ILE A 85 2.37 25.94 1.15
CA ILE A 85 1.50 25.82 -0.02
C ILE A 85 0.02 25.65 0.38
N LEU A 86 -0.26 24.90 1.44
CA LEU A 86 -1.62 24.68 1.93
C LEU A 86 -2.20 25.90 2.65
N ILE A 87 -1.39 26.66 3.38
CA ILE A 87 -1.79 27.95 3.96
C ILE A 87 -2.19 28.92 2.86
N LEU A 88 -1.35 29.06 1.83
CA LEU A 88 -1.67 29.91 0.68
C LEU A 88 -2.97 29.47 0.00
N GLN A 89 -3.26 28.17 -0.06
CA GLN A 89 -4.52 27.65 -0.62
C GLN A 89 -5.74 27.97 0.26
N HIS A 90 -5.56 28.19 1.57
CA HIS A 90 -6.61 28.62 2.48
C HIS A 90 -7.04 30.08 2.24
N GLU A 91 -6.09 30.93 1.85
CA GLU A 91 -6.31 32.36 1.61
C GLU A 91 -6.97 32.64 0.24
N GLU A 92 -6.98 31.66 -0.66
CA GLU A 92 -7.51 31.79 -2.03
C GLU A 92 -9.05 31.92 -2.10
N PRO A 93 -9.58 32.81 -2.97
CA PRO A 93 -11.01 32.97 -3.17
C PRO A 93 -11.69 31.67 -3.61
N GLY A 94 -12.71 31.28 -2.83
CA GLY A 94 -13.48 30.06 -3.09
C GLY A 94 -12.81 28.78 -2.61
N TYR A 95 -11.99 28.90 -1.58
CA TYR A 95 -11.58 27.87 -0.62
C TYR A 95 -12.69 26.85 -0.32
N ASP A 96 -12.29 25.59 -0.23
CA ASP A 96 -13.13 24.47 0.23
C ASP A 96 -12.39 23.78 1.37
N SER A 97 -12.90 23.97 2.59
CA SER A 97 -12.26 23.46 3.80
C SER A 97 -12.21 21.94 3.86
N PHE A 98 -13.22 21.28 3.30
CA PHE A 98 -13.26 19.84 3.27
C PHE A 98 -12.22 19.27 2.31
N ILE A 99 -12.13 19.82 1.08
CA ILE A 99 -11.11 19.38 0.12
C ILE A 99 -9.71 19.64 0.66
N THR A 100 -9.45 20.84 1.19
CA THR A 100 -8.13 21.18 1.74
C THR A 100 -7.78 20.30 2.93
N GLY A 101 -8.76 19.94 3.77
CA GLY A 101 -8.60 18.95 4.83
C GLY A 101 -8.18 17.57 4.30
N LEU A 102 -8.77 17.09 3.19
CA LEU A 102 -8.34 15.85 2.55
C LEU A 102 -6.91 15.92 2.00
N LEU A 103 -6.51 17.05 1.43
CA LEU A 103 -5.13 17.23 0.96
C LEU A 103 -4.15 17.24 2.12
N TRP A 104 -4.48 17.92 3.22
CA TRP A 104 -3.69 17.90 4.45
C TRP A 104 -3.55 16.48 5.00
N SER A 105 -4.66 15.73 5.11
CA SER A 105 -4.63 14.33 5.54
C SER A 105 -3.78 13.46 4.61
N PHE A 106 -3.76 13.72 3.30
CA PHE A 106 -2.87 12.99 2.40
C PHE A 106 -1.39 13.22 2.75
N PHE A 107 -0.98 14.48 2.94
CA PHE A 107 0.41 14.78 3.26
C PHE A 107 0.79 14.27 4.65
N ASP A 108 -0.06 14.45 5.66
CA ASP A 108 0.14 13.93 7.01
C ASP A 108 0.27 12.39 7.01
N HIS A 109 -0.67 11.67 6.38
CA HIS A 109 -0.56 10.22 6.27
C HIS A 109 0.69 9.77 5.50
N SER A 110 1.11 10.52 4.47
CA SER A 110 2.33 10.20 3.71
C SER A 110 3.61 10.36 4.54
N GLU A 111 3.65 11.38 5.41
CA GLU A 111 4.76 11.61 6.34
C GLU A 111 4.78 10.56 7.45
N ASN A 112 3.62 10.24 8.02
CA ASN A 112 3.52 9.17 9.01
C ASN A 112 3.88 7.79 8.42
N LYS A 113 3.55 7.54 7.14
CA LYS A 113 4.01 6.34 6.43
C LYS A 113 5.54 6.35 6.26
N ALA A 114 6.15 7.49 5.95
CA ALA A 114 7.61 7.60 5.86
C ALA A 114 8.28 7.33 7.21
N ARG A 115 7.73 7.85 8.32
CA ARG A 115 8.18 7.55 9.69
C ARG A 115 8.10 6.04 9.99
N MET A 116 6.98 5.40 9.66
CA MET A 116 6.83 3.94 9.77
C MET A 116 7.89 3.18 8.96
N CYS A 117 8.27 3.66 7.78
CA CYS A 117 9.31 3.03 6.97
C CYS A 117 10.71 3.16 7.63
N LEU A 118 11.01 4.28 8.29
CA LEU A 118 12.23 4.44 9.08
C LEU A 118 12.26 3.49 10.28
N ASP A 119 11.17 3.39 11.04
CA ASP A 119 11.04 2.48 12.17
C ASP A 119 11.27 1.02 11.75
N LEU A 120 10.66 0.62 10.62
CA LEU A 120 10.84 -0.73 10.07
C LEU A 120 12.26 -0.97 9.56
N SER A 121 12.90 0.03 8.97
CA SER A 121 14.32 -0.07 8.56
C SER A 121 15.22 -0.29 9.78
N GLN A 122 14.93 0.40 10.89
CA GLN A 122 15.63 0.18 12.15
C GLN A 122 15.35 -1.22 12.72
N ALA A 123 14.11 -1.70 12.64
CA ALA A 123 13.74 -3.06 13.03
C ALA A 123 14.53 -4.12 12.24
N ILE A 124 14.70 -3.94 10.93
CA ILE A 124 15.51 -4.83 10.07
C ILE A 124 16.96 -4.85 10.54
N ARG A 125 17.58 -3.68 10.78
CA ARG A 125 18.96 -3.60 11.27
C ARG A 125 19.12 -4.28 12.63
N ARG A 126 18.19 -4.03 13.56
CA ARG A 126 18.16 -4.70 14.86
C ARG A 126 18.04 -6.21 14.68
N ALA A 127 17.08 -6.70 13.89
CA ALA A 127 16.90 -8.13 13.62
C ALA A 127 18.18 -8.78 13.06
N ARG A 128 18.82 -8.16 12.06
CA ARG A 128 20.09 -8.63 11.50
C ARG A 128 21.16 -8.72 12.61
N SER A 129 21.41 -7.62 13.33
CA SER A 129 22.43 -7.58 14.39
C SER A 129 22.24 -8.61 15.51
N LEU A 130 20.98 -8.87 15.88
CA LEU A 130 20.62 -9.77 16.97
C LEU A 130 20.76 -11.25 16.57
N ILE A 131 20.51 -11.57 15.30
CA ILE A 131 20.45 -12.94 14.79
C ILE A 131 21.80 -13.39 14.19
N THR A 132 22.64 -12.45 13.69
CA THR A 132 23.95 -12.75 13.10
C THR A 132 24.83 -13.68 13.95
N PRO A 133 25.01 -13.48 15.27
CA PRO A 133 25.87 -14.36 16.05
C PRO A 133 25.44 -15.83 16.03
N LEU A 134 24.13 -16.09 15.99
CA LEU A 134 23.58 -17.44 15.88
C LEU A 134 23.80 -17.98 14.46
N GLN A 135 23.58 -17.18 13.42
CA GLN A 135 23.81 -17.58 12.03
C GLN A 135 25.26 -17.97 11.78
N ASP A 136 26.21 -17.16 12.25
CA ASP A 136 27.64 -17.44 12.12
C ASP A 136 28.02 -18.77 12.77
N LEU A 137 27.41 -19.08 13.93
CA LEU A 137 27.62 -20.37 14.58
C LEU A 137 27.03 -21.52 13.77
N LEU A 138 25.81 -21.37 13.24
CA LEU A 138 25.14 -22.42 12.45
C LEU A 138 25.92 -22.81 11.17
N LEU A 139 26.75 -21.92 10.64
CA LEU A 139 27.63 -22.21 9.51
C LEU A 139 28.82 -23.12 9.87
N VAL A 140 29.25 -23.10 11.13
CA VAL A 140 30.44 -23.83 11.60
C VAL A 140 30.07 -25.16 12.30
N LEU A 141 28.81 -25.32 12.71
CA LEU A 141 28.34 -26.56 13.33
C LEU A 141 28.22 -27.69 12.29
N PRO A 142 28.54 -28.96 12.65
CA PRO A 142 28.44 -30.13 11.77
C PRO A 142 26.97 -30.58 11.58
N LEU A 143 26.11 -29.67 11.13
CA LEU A 143 24.65 -29.91 11.04
C LEU A 143 24.26 -30.84 9.88
N ASP A 144 25.14 -30.94 8.88
CA ASP A 144 24.93 -31.72 7.64
C ASP A 144 25.72 -33.04 7.64
N SER A 145 26.41 -33.38 8.74
CA SER A 145 27.20 -34.61 8.89
C SER A 145 26.41 -35.70 9.61
N ASP A 146 26.64 -36.96 9.22
CA ASP A 146 26.05 -38.14 9.87
C ASP A 146 26.62 -38.40 11.29
N SER A 147 27.73 -37.76 11.63
CA SER A 147 28.32 -37.78 12.97
C SER A 147 27.73 -36.67 13.84
N ASP A 148 26.77 -37.01 14.68
CA ASP A 148 26.23 -36.16 15.75
C ASP A 148 27.28 -35.95 16.86
N SER A 149 28.34 -35.20 16.57
CA SER A 149 29.41 -34.90 17.53
C SER A 149 29.62 -33.40 17.67
N LEU A 150 29.30 -32.87 18.86
CA LEU A 150 29.62 -31.50 19.27
C LEU A 150 30.64 -31.53 20.40
N SER A 151 31.73 -30.78 20.23
CA SER A 151 32.64 -30.51 21.34
C SER A 151 31.91 -29.77 22.48
N SER A 152 32.35 -29.96 23.72
CA SER A 152 31.79 -29.26 24.89
C SER A 152 31.69 -27.73 24.73
N PRO A 153 32.72 -27.01 24.20
CA PRO A 153 32.61 -25.56 24.00
C PRO A 153 31.62 -25.18 22.89
N GLN A 154 31.56 -25.93 21.78
CA GLN A 154 30.57 -25.69 20.71
C GLN A 154 29.14 -25.88 21.23
N ARG A 155 28.91 -26.95 22.01
CA ARG A 155 27.61 -27.24 22.62
C ARG A 155 27.16 -26.14 23.56
N THR A 156 28.07 -25.67 24.43
CA THR A 156 27.76 -24.57 25.36
C THR A 156 27.46 -23.28 24.61
N ARG A 157 28.29 -22.91 23.63
CA ARG A 157 28.08 -21.70 22.83
C ARG A 157 26.76 -21.75 22.03
N ALA A 158 26.42 -22.89 21.44
CA ALA A 158 25.16 -23.08 20.74
C ALA A 158 23.96 -22.92 21.67
N PHE A 159 24.00 -23.56 22.83
CA PHE A 159 22.96 -23.45 23.84
C PHE A 159 22.76 -22.00 24.29
N ASP A 160 23.84 -21.28 24.59
CA ASP A 160 23.78 -19.90 25.09
C ASP A 160 23.23 -18.94 24.02
N LEU A 161 23.61 -19.10 22.75
CA LEU A 161 23.08 -18.28 21.65
C LEU A 161 21.62 -18.59 21.33
N LEU A 162 21.21 -19.86 21.40
CA LEU A 162 19.81 -20.25 21.23
C LEU A 162 18.94 -19.70 22.36
N LEU A 163 19.40 -19.76 23.61
CA LEU A 163 18.72 -19.12 24.74
C LEU A 163 18.61 -17.61 24.55
N LYS A 164 19.69 -16.95 24.10
CA LYS A 164 19.66 -15.52 23.80
C LYS A 164 18.64 -15.18 22.71
N TYR A 165 18.50 -16.02 21.69
CA TYR A 165 17.46 -15.86 20.67
C TYR A 165 16.05 -16.07 21.25
N GLU A 166 15.85 -17.06 22.12
CA GLU A 166 14.56 -17.33 22.76
C GLU A 166 14.06 -16.14 23.58
N GLN A 167 14.98 -15.43 24.22
CA GLN A 167 14.70 -14.24 25.05
C GLN A 167 14.59 -12.94 24.25
N LEU A 168 14.74 -12.99 22.92
CA LEU A 168 14.72 -11.81 22.09
C LEU A 168 13.35 -11.13 22.10
N GLU A 169 13.33 -9.83 22.39
CA GLU A 169 12.19 -8.99 22.07
C GLU A 169 12.06 -8.89 20.55
N ASN A 170 10.86 -9.14 20.03
CA ASN A 170 10.64 -9.13 18.59
C ASN A 170 10.87 -7.71 18.06
N PRO A 171 11.84 -7.50 17.14
CA PRO A 171 12.12 -6.17 16.63
C PRO A 171 10.99 -5.65 15.72
N PHE A 172 10.14 -6.54 15.21
CA PHE A 172 9.00 -6.18 14.36
C PHE A 172 7.75 -5.91 15.20
N PRO A 173 6.91 -4.95 14.78
CA PRO A 173 5.68 -4.64 15.49
C PRO A 173 4.72 -5.83 15.45
N ASP A 174 4.03 -6.06 16.56
CA ASP A 174 3.02 -7.13 16.66
C ASP A 174 1.91 -6.92 15.61
N PRO A 175 1.44 -7.98 14.93
CA PRO A 175 0.37 -7.88 13.93
C PRO A 175 -0.95 -7.29 14.46
N GLY A 176 -1.22 -7.42 15.77
CA GLY A 176 -2.36 -6.82 16.45
C GLY A 176 -2.16 -5.35 16.81
N SER A 177 -0.93 -4.84 16.74
CA SER A 177 -0.63 -3.43 17.00
C SER A 177 -1.24 -2.51 15.94
N ARG A 178 -1.51 -1.26 16.34
CA ARG A 178 -2.08 -0.25 15.44
C ARG A 178 -1.07 0.40 14.51
N ASN A 179 0.21 0.00 14.52
CA ASN A 179 1.28 0.68 13.78
C ASN A 179 1.04 0.61 12.26
N VAL A 180 1.28 -0.56 11.65
CA VAL A 180 1.12 -0.75 10.19
C VAL A 180 -0.37 -0.83 9.81
N ARG A 181 -1.16 -1.55 10.61
CA ARG A 181 -2.60 -1.73 10.40
C ARG A 181 -3.37 -0.41 10.47
N GLY A 182 -3.02 0.46 11.42
CA GLY A 182 -3.63 1.79 11.53
C GLY A 182 -3.34 2.64 10.30
N MET A 183 -2.09 2.64 9.83
CA MET A 183 -1.71 3.34 8.60
C MET A 183 -2.50 2.85 7.38
N ARG A 184 -2.69 1.54 7.25
CA ARG A 184 -3.53 0.96 6.19
C ARG A 184 -4.96 1.48 6.25
N HIS A 185 -5.57 1.53 7.44
CA HIS A 185 -6.91 2.06 7.63
C HIS A 185 -7.00 3.55 7.27
N CYS A 186 -6.04 4.37 7.72
CA CYS A 186 -5.94 5.79 7.39
C CYS A 186 -5.96 6.02 5.86
N PHE A 187 -5.15 5.29 5.11
CA PHE A 187 -5.13 5.40 3.64
C PHE A 187 -6.38 4.84 2.97
N ALA A 188 -6.97 3.76 3.49
CA ALA A 188 -8.23 3.22 2.98
C ALA A 188 -9.37 4.23 3.12
N ASP A 189 -9.49 4.85 4.30
CA ASP A 189 -10.51 5.86 4.58
C ASP A 189 -10.30 7.12 3.74
N LEU A 190 -9.06 7.61 3.65
CA LEU A 190 -8.72 8.77 2.82
C LEU A 190 -9.06 8.50 1.34
N LYS A 191 -8.69 7.33 0.81
CA LYS A 191 -9.01 6.92 -0.57
C LYS A 191 -10.52 6.95 -0.83
N ASN A 192 -11.33 6.43 0.11
CA ASN A 192 -12.79 6.43 -0.02
C ASN A 192 -13.38 7.85 0.00
N GLN A 193 -12.87 8.72 0.87
CA GLN A 193 -13.31 10.12 0.96
C GLN A 193 -12.95 10.90 -0.31
N LEU A 194 -11.73 10.73 -0.82
CA LEU A 194 -11.29 11.32 -2.09
C LEU A 194 -12.15 10.84 -3.26
N GLN A 195 -12.40 9.53 -3.37
CA GLN A 195 -13.25 8.97 -4.42
C GLN A 195 -14.68 9.54 -4.39
N SER A 196 -15.24 9.70 -3.19
CA SER A 196 -16.55 10.32 -3.01
C SER A 196 -16.57 11.76 -3.53
N GLN A 197 -15.52 12.54 -3.25
CA GLN A 197 -15.42 13.92 -3.74
C GLN A 197 -15.17 14.02 -5.24
N ILE A 198 -14.37 13.12 -5.83
CA ILE A 198 -14.21 13.00 -7.28
C ILE A 198 -15.57 12.76 -7.95
N ASN A 199 -16.38 11.84 -7.41
CA ASN A 199 -17.70 11.54 -7.95
C ASN A 199 -18.66 12.74 -7.86
N LYS A 200 -18.58 13.51 -6.76
CA LYS A 200 -19.35 14.76 -6.59
C LYS A 200 -18.93 15.84 -7.58
N SER A 201 -17.63 16.07 -7.75
CA SER A 201 -17.07 17.04 -8.69
C SER A 201 -17.47 16.71 -10.14
N ASN A 202 -17.29 15.46 -10.57
CA ASN A 202 -17.74 14.99 -11.88
C ASN A 202 -19.24 15.20 -12.10
N SER A 203 -20.06 15.01 -11.07
CA SER A 203 -21.51 15.24 -11.16
C SER A 203 -21.85 16.71 -11.33
N ARG A 204 -21.12 17.62 -10.66
CA ARG A 204 -21.26 19.08 -10.82
C ARG A 204 -20.85 19.54 -12.22
N ILE A 205 -19.72 19.06 -12.74
CA ILE A 205 -19.26 19.37 -14.11
C ILE A 205 -20.32 18.94 -15.13
N ARG A 206 -20.82 17.70 -15.02
CA ARG A 206 -21.89 17.20 -15.90
C ARG A 206 -23.16 18.06 -15.81
N PHE A 207 -23.52 18.52 -14.61
CA PHE A 207 -24.67 19.41 -14.41
C PHE A 207 -24.46 20.78 -15.07
N LEU A 208 -23.29 21.39 -14.89
CA LEU A 208 -22.95 22.67 -15.55
C LEU A 208 -23.03 22.55 -17.08
N HIS A 209 -22.51 21.46 -17.64
CA HIS A 209 -22.58 21.22 -19.08
C HIS A 209 -24.03 21.07 -19.57
N ARG A 210 -24.87 20.32 -18.86
CA ARG A 210 -26.31 20.17 -19.18
C ARG A 210 -27.06 21.50 -19.09
N ALA A 211 -26.78 22.31 -18.07
CA ALA A 211 -27.39 23.62 -17.89
C ALA A 211 -26.97 24.59 -19.00
N ALA A 212 -25.69 24.61 -19.38
CA ALA A 212 -25.19 25.42 -20.48
C ALA A 212 -25.85 25.05 -21.82
N MET A 213 -26.00 23.75 -22.09
CA MET A 213 -26.70 23.28 -23.30
C MET A 213 -28.18 23.66 -23.29
N SER A 214 -28.87 23.51 -22.16
CA SER A 214 -30.27 23.92 -22.04
C SER A 214 -30.45 25.43 -22.22
N PHE A 215 -29.55 26.24 -21.66
CA PHE A 215 -29.55 27.69 -21.83
C PHE A 215 -29.29 28.09 -23.29
N ALA A 216 -28.32 27.46 -23.96
CA ALA A 216 -28.04 27.69 -25.37
C ALA A 216 -29.26 27.40 -26.26
N VAL A 217 -29.95 26.28 -26.02
CA VAL A 217 -31.19 25.94 -26.73
C VAL A 217 -32.28 27.00 -26.48
N CYS A 218 -32.44 27.48 -25.25
CA CYS A 218 -33.41 28.53 -24.92
C CYS A 218 -33.08 29.86 -25.62
N LEU A 219 -31.81 30.24 -25.69
CA LEU A 219 -31.37 31.44 -26.42
C LEU A 219 -31.64 31.32 -27.93
N ILE A 220 -31.40 30.15 -28.53
CA ILE A 220 -31.72 29.93 -29.95
C ILE A 220 -33.23 30.04 -30.18
N LEU A 221 -34.05 29.43 -29.33
CA LEU A 221 -35.51 29.48 -29.48
C LEU A 221 -36.07 30.90 -29.30
N THR A 222 -35.55 31.65 -28.32
CA THR A 222 -35.95 33.05 -28.08
C THR A 222 -35.51 33.98 -29.20
N THR A 223 -34.28 33.85 -29.70
CA THR A 223 -33.80 34.67 -30.83
C THR A 223 -34.59 34.41 -32.11
N VAL A 224 -34.86 33.14 -32.44
CA VAL A 224 -35.75 32.79 -33.57
C VAL A 224 -37.15 33.37 -33.37
N GLY A 225 -37.72 33.25 -32.17
CA GLY A 225 -39.03 33.83 -31.85
C GLY A 225 -39.07 35.36 -32.02
N VAL A 226 -38.05 36.07 -31.55
CA VAL A 226 -37.93 37.53 -31.69
C VAL A 226 -37.80 37.94 -33.15
N VAL A 227 -37.00 37.23 -33.95
CA VAL A 227 -36.85 37.50 -35.38
C VAL A 227 -38.18 37.30 -36.12
N VAL A 228 -38.88 36.19 -35.87
CA VAL A 228 -40.17 35.90 -36.50
C VAL A 228 -41.21 36.95 -36.11
N ALA A 229 -41.33 37.29 -34.82
CA ALA A 229 -42.24 38.34 -34.35
C ALA A 229 -41.91 39.70 -34.97
N GLY A 230 -40.62 40.06 -35.04
CA GLY A 230 -40.17 41.29 -35.67
C GLY A 230 -40.52 41.39 -37.15
N VAL A 231 -40.38 40.31 -37.91
CA VAL A 231 -40.78 40.27 -39.34
C VAL A 231 -42.28 40.49 -39.52
N VAL A 232 -43.10 39.85 -38.69
CA VAL A 232 -44.57 40.02 -38.71
C VAL A 232 -44.95 41.46 -38.38
N VAL A 233 -44.35 42.05 -37.35
CA VAL A 233 -44.62 43.44 -36.95
C VAL A 233 -44.13 44.43 -38.01
N ALA A 234 -42.92 44.26 -38.55
CA ALA A 234 -42.38 45.13 -39.60
C ALA A 234 -43.19 45.06 -40.90
N SER A 235 -43.79 43.90 -41.19
CA SER A 235 -44.72 43.74 -42.32
C SER A 235 -46.03 44.51 -42.12
N HIS A 236 -46.39 44.84 -40.87
CA HIS A 236 -47.58 45.61 -40.53
C HIS A 236 -47.29 47.05 -40.05
N ALA A 237 -46.03 47.43 -39.81
CA ALA A 237 -45.63 48.78 -39.39
C ALA A 237 -44.20 49.15 -39.83
N LEU A 238 -44.05 50.26 -40.57
CA LEU A 238 -42.75 50.85 -40.93
C LEU A 238 -42.15 51.65 -39.75
N VAL A 239 -41.52 51.02 -38.73
CA VAL A 239 -40.58 51.72 -37.81
C VAL A 239 -39.45 50.80 -37.27
N ALA A 240 -38.22 51.26 -37.53
CA ALA A 240 -36.90 51.18 -36.87
C ALA A 240 -36.45 50.01 -35.95
N LEU A 241 -35.36 49.38 -36.42
CA LEU A 241 -34.20 48.74 -35.77
C LEU A 241 -34.22 48.44 -34.25
N GLY A 242 -34.09 47.15 -33.95
CA GLY A 242 -33.98 46.58 -32.61
C GLY A 242 -32.60 46.74 -31.98
N VAL A 243 -32.61 47.03 -30.68
CA VAL A 243 -31.45 46.84 -29.81
C VAL A 243 -31.48 45.39 -29.34
N ALA A 244 -30.69 44.54 -29.99
CA ALA A 244 -30.37 43.23 -29.46
C ALA A 244 -29.49 43.43 -28.22
N THR A 245 -30.10 43.32 -27.03
CA THR A 245 -29.33 43.26 -25.78
C THR A 245 -28.46 42.02 -25.81
N LEU A 246 -27.16 42.22 -26.01
CA LEU A 246 -26.12 41.21 -25.79
C LEU A 246 -26.10 40.89 -24.29
N ILE A 247 -26.91 39.92 -23.87
CA ILE A 247 -26.80 39.35 -22.52
C ILE A 247 -25.43 38.64 -22.47
N PRO A 248 -24.55 38.96 -21.51
CA PRO A 248 -23.24 38.33 -21.45
C PRO A 248 -23.43 36.83 -21.22
N VAL A 249 -22.95 36.02 -22.17
CA VAL A 249 -22.71 34.59 -21.98
C VAL A 249 -21.53 34.46 -21.02
N CYS A 250 -21.79 34.66 -19.74
CA CYS A 250 -20.84 34.51 -18.64
C CYS A 250 -21.70 33.90 -17.53
N VAL A 251 -21.55 32.64 -17.12
CA VAL A 251 -20.69 32.22 -16.00
C VAL A 251 -20.31 30.71 -15.98
N PRO A 252 -20.68 29.79 -16.92
CA PRO A 252 -20.34 28.38 -16.73
C PRO A 252 -18.83 28.07 -16.81
N SER A 253 -18.06 28.78 -17.65
CA SER A 253 -16.65 28.44 -17.91
C SER A 253 -15.73 28.63 -16.71
N LYS A 254 -15.91 29.69 -15.91
CA LYS A 254 -15.09 29.95 -14.71
C LYS A 254 -15.37 28.92 -13.61
N MET A 255 -16.65 28.57 -13.41
CA MET A 255 -17.05 27.56 -12.42
C MET A 255 -16.59 26.16 -12.85
N GLU A 256 -16.67 25.86 -14.14
CA GLU A 256 -16.21 24.59 -14.71
C GLU A 256 -14.69 24.46 -14.58
N LYS A 257 -13.90 25.48 -14.98
CA LYS A 257 -12.44 25.49 -14.79
C LYS A 257 -12.05 25.27 -13.33
N LYS A 258 -12.70 25.99 -12.40
CA LYS A 258 -12.46 25.82 -10.97
C LYS A 258 -12.69 24.38 -10.50
N GLU A 259 -13.77 23.76 -10.97
CA GLU A 259 -14.10 22.38 -10.61
C GLU A 259 -13.15 21.36 -11.27
N GLN A 260 -12.63 21.67 -12.47
CA GLN A 260 -11.58 20.88 -13.13
C GLN A 260 -10.25 20.90 -12.35
N TYR A 261 -9.80 22.06 -11.85
CA TYR A 261 -8.60 22.12 -11.00
C TYR A 261 -8.78 21.32 -9.70
N ARG A 262 -9.96 21.42 -9.07
CA ARG A 262 -10.29 20.59 -7.90
C ARG A 262 -10.26 19.11 -8.23
N LEU A 263 -10.80 18.72 -9.39
CA LEU A 263 -10.78 17.34 -9.84
C LEU A 263 -9.34 16.85 -10.04
N ALA A 264 -8.45 17.67 -10.60
CA ALA A 264 -7.04 17.32 -10.77
C ALA A 264 -6.33 17.11 -9.42
N GLN A 265 -6.56 17.97 -8.43
CA GLN A 265 -6.01 17.82 -7.07
C GLN A 265 -6.53 16.53 -6.40
N LEU A 266 -7.84 16.29 -6.47
CA LEU A 266 -8.46 15.11 -5.90
C LEU A 266 -7.99 13.82 -6.58
N ASP A 267 -7.86 13.82 -7.91
CA ASP A 267 -7.36 12.67 -8.68
C ASP A 267 -5.89 12.37 -8.36
N ALA A 268 -5.03 13.39 -8.28
CA ALA A 268 -3.64 13.23 -7.88
C ALA A 268 -3.52 12.64 -6.46
N ALA A 269 -4.27 13.18 -5.50
CA ALA A 269 -4.31 12.66 -4.13
C ALA A 269 -4.88 11.23 -4.07
N GLN A 270 -5.92 10.92 -4.85
CA GLN A 270 -6.57 9.60 -4.86
C GLN A 270 -5.64 8.54 -5.44
N ARG A 271 -4.96 8.83 -6.55
CA ARG A 271 -3.97 7.92 -7.14
C ARG A 271 -2.80 7.68 -6.19
N GLY A 272 -2.29 8.76 -5.57
CA GLY A 272 -1.27 8.66 -4.54
C GLY A 272 -1.73 7.78 -3.38
N ALA A 273 -2.92 8.03 -2.83
CA ALA A 273 -3.47 7.28 -1.71
C ALA A 273 -3.69 5.81 -2.06
N TYR A 274 -4.09 5.50 -3.30
CA TYR A 274 -4.21 4.14 -3.80
C TYR A 274 -2.86 3.41 -3.83
N VAL A 275 -1.85 4.00 -4.47
CA VAL A 275 -0.50 3.40 -4.55
C VAL A 275 0.06 3.18 -3.15
N LEU A 276 -0.03 4.21 -2.29
CA LEU A 276 0.51 4.12 -0.94
C LEU A 276 -0.22 3.10 -0.07
N HIS A 277 -1.53 2.90 -0.29
CA HIS A 277 -2.33 1.85 0.37
C HIS A 277 -1.88 0.44 -0.04
N GLU A 278 -1.69 0.18 -1.34
CA GLU A 278 -1.26 -1.13 -1.83
C GLU A 278 0.15 -1.50 -1.35
N ASP A 279 1.06 -0.53 -1.32
CA ASP A 279 2.38 -0.68 -0.71
C ASP A 279 2.27 -1.11 0.77
N ILE A 280 1.39 -0.48 1.56
CA ILE A 280 1.24 -0.80 2.98
C ILE A 280 0.75 -2.24 3.17
N ILE A 281 -0.15 -2.73 2.31
CA ILE A 281 -0.58 -4.14 2.35
C ILE A 281 0.61 -5.08 2.17
N THR A 282 1.52 -4.74 1.25
CA THR A 282 2.71 -5.54 0.98
C THR A 282 3.67 -5.51 2.18
N ILE A 283 3.91 -4.33 2.75
CA ILE A 283 4.72 -4.13 3.95
C ILE A 283 4.12 -4.90 5.14
N GLU A 284 2.81 -4.74 5.40
CA GLU A 284 2.10 -5.43 6.49
C GLU A 284 2.26 -6.95 6.38
N ARG A 285 2.11 -7.51 5.18
CA ARG A 285 2.31 -8.94 4.94
C ARG A 285 3.73 -9.39 5.29
N LEU A 286 4.75 -8.67 4.81
CA LEU A 286 6.17 -9.01 5.05
C LEU A 286 6.52 -8.89 6.54
N VAL A 287 6.09 -7.82 7.20
CA VAL A 287 6.29 -7.60 8.64
C VAL A 287 5.62 -8.69 9.46
N ASN A 288 4.39 -9.08 9.13
CA ASN A 288 3.67 -10.15 9.83
C ASN A 288 4.39 -11.51 9.68
N HIS A 289 4.97 -11.79 8.51
CA HIS A 289 5.77 -13.00 8.30
C HIS A 289 7.04 -12.99 9.15
N LEU A 290 7.81 -11.90 9.12
CA LEU A 290 9.04 -11.78 9.89
C LEU A 290 8.79 -11.87 11.40
N TYR A 291 7.73 -11.22 11.88
CA TYR A 291 7.29 -11.32 13.27
C TYR A 291 6.98 -12.79 13.63
N SER A 292 6.17 -13.45 12.80
CA SER A 292 5.73 -14.83 13.03
C SER A 292 6.90 -15.81 13.01
N ASP A 293 7.84 -15.67 12.08
CA ASP A 293 9.01 -16.54 11.97
C ASP A 293 9.88 -16.45 13.24
N ILE A 294 10.08 -15.25 13.79
CA ILE A 294 10.80 -15.07 15.06
C ILE A 294 10.05 -15.75 16.21
N GLU A 295 8.74 -15.53 16.35
CA GLU A 295 7.95 -16.12 17.44
C GLU A 295 7.79 -17.64 17.33
N VAL A 296 7.72 -18.18 16.11
CA VAL A 296 7.76 -19.64 15.86
C VAL A 296 9.10 -20.21 16.28
N ASN A 297 10.21 -19.59 15.86
CA ASN A 297 11.56 -20.02 16.23
C ASN A 297 11.78 -19.97 17.75
N LYS A 298 11.32 -18.90 18.44
CA LYS A 298 11.40 -18.79 19.91
C LYS A 298 10.67 -19.94 20.60
N ARG A 299 9.43 -20.24 20.19
CA ARG A 299 8.67 -21.38 20.73
C ARG A 299 9.35 -22.71 20.46
N PHE A 300 9.93 -22.88 19.26
CA PHE A 300 10.65 -24.09 18.89
C PHE A 300 11.91 -24.29 19.75
N ILE A 301 12.71 -23.24 19.94
CA ILE A 301 13.89 -23.26 20.80
C ILE A 301 13.51 -23.60 22.24
N LYS A 302 12.51 -22.90 22.79
CA LYS A 302 12.02 -23.15 24.15
C LYS A 302 11.58 -24.60 24.34
N SER A 303 10.86 -25.15 23.38
CA SER A 303 10.42 -26.54 23.40
C SER A 303 11.55 -27.53 23.20
N GLY A 304 12.56 -27.23 22.38
CA GLY A 304 13.67 -28.14 22.08
C GLY A 304 14.72 -28.20 23.20
N LEU A 305 14.93 -27.09 23.90
CA LEU A 305 15.95 -26.94 24.95
C LEU A 305 15.43 -27.17 26.38
N TRP A 306 14.22 -27.70 26.53
CA TRP A 306 13.62 -27.93 27.85
C TRP A 306 14.44 -28.87 28.76
N ARG A 307 15.25 -29.76 28.17
CA ARG A 307 16.20 -30.66 28.88
C ARG A 307 17.58 -30.04 29.12
N GLY A 308 17.74 -28.74 28.86
CA GLY A 308 19.01 -28.04 29.00
C GLY A 308 19.99 -28.38 27.88
N LYS A 309 21.25 -28.62 28.23
CA LYS A 309 22.38 -28.76 27.30
C LYS A 309 22.46 -30.15 26.62
N ASP A 310 21.31 -30.78 26.37
CA ASP A 310 21.25 -32.05 25.63
C ASP A 310 21.75 -31.86 24.19
N MET A 311 22.67 -32.72 23.77
CA MET A 311 23.37 -32.57 22.48
C MET A 311 22.42 -32.74 21.30
N HIS A 312 21.54 -33.75 21.35
CA HIS A 312 20.61 -34.04 20.25
C HIS A 312 19.57 -32.93 20.12
N SER A 313 19.04 -32.44 21.25
CA SER A 313 18.18 -31.25 21.30
C SER A 313 18.83 -30.04 20.65
N ILE A 314 20.08 -29.73 21.00
CA ILE A 314 20.79 -28.56 20.45
C ILE A 314 20.99 -28.71 18.94
N LEU A 315 21.39 -29.90 18.47
CA LEU A 315 21.59 -30.17 17.04
C LEU A 315 20.28 -30.05 16.27
N GLU A 316 19.20 -30.63 16.77
CA GLU A 316 17.90 -30.59 16.10
C GLU A 316 17.33 -29.16 16.02
N VAL A 317 17.42 -28.42 17.12
CA VAL A 317 17.07 -26.99 17.13
C VAL A 317 17.91 -26.22 16.12
N SER A 318 19.23 -26.42 16.13
CA SER A 318 20.14 -25.75 15.20
C SER A 318 19.85 -26.05 13.74
N ARG A 319 19.53 -27.31 13.39
CA ARG A 319 19.11 -27.71 12.03
C ARG A 319 17.85 -27.01 11.61
N GLN A 320 16.83 -26.96 12.48
CA GLN A 320 15.57 -26.31 12.14
C GLN A 320 15.75 -24.80 11.92
N ILE A 321 16.51 -24.11 12.80
CA ILE A 321 16.80 -22.69 12.63
C ILE A 321 17.60 -22.45 11.35
N LYS A 322 18.58 -23.30 11.02
CA LYS A 322 19.33 -23.20 9.76
C LYS A 322 18.41 -23.35 8.54
N ARG A 323 17.45 -24.27 8.56
CA ARG A 323 16.46 -24.45 7.48
C ARG A 323 15.56 -23.24 7.30
N SER A 324 15.04 -22.66 8.38
CA SER A 324 14.17 -21.47 8.30
C SER A 324 14.94 -20.18 7.99
N ASN A 325 16.25 -20.15 8.23
CA ASN A 325 17.06 -18.94 8.05
C ASN A 325 17.09 -18.43 6.60
N VAL A 326 17.08 -19.33 5.59
CA VAL A 326 17.14 -18.92 4.18
C VAL A 326 15.91 -18.12 3.78
N SER A 327 14.71 -18.59 4.14
CA SER A 327 13.47 -17.86 3.87
C SER A 327 13.39 -16.57 4.69
N PHE A 328 13.83 -16.60 5.94
CA PHE A 328 13.84 -15.43 6.81
C PHE A 328 14.76 -14.31 6.28
N GLN A 329 15.98 -14.66 5.85
CA GLN A 329 16.90 -13.70 5.22
C GLN A 329 16.34 -13.11 3.94
N LYS A 330 15.69 -13.95 3.12
CA LYS A 330 15.00 -13.46 1.93
C LYS A 330 13.90 -12.46 2.28
N GLN A 331 13.05 -12.77 3.26
CA GLN A 331 11.98 -11.85 3.70
C GLN A 331 12.53 -10.52 4.25
N LEU A 332 13.67 -10.55 4.96
CA LEU A 332 14.34 -9.33 5.42
C LEU A 332 14.78 -8.47 4.23
N THR A 333 15.39 -9.08 3.22
CA THR A 333 15.80 -8.38 1.99
C THR A 333 14.59 -7.85 1.22
N ASP A 334 13.55 -8.67 1.04
CA ASP A 334 12.32 -8.28 0.36
C ASP A 334 11.69 -7.05 1.06
N LEU A 335 11.61 -7.05 2.40
CA LEU A 335 11.10 -5.90 3.14
C LEU A 335 11.99 -4.66 2.96
N ASP A 336 13.30 -4.81 3.09
CA ASP A 336 14.29 -3.74 2.95
C ASP A 336 14.22 -3.06 1.58
N GLU A 337 14.13 -3.83 0.50
CA GLU A 337 13.91 -3.34 -0.87
C GLU A 337 12.56 -2.61 -0.99
N HIS A 338 11.49 -3.19 -0.46
CA HIS A 338 10.16 -2.59 -0.50
C HIS A 338 10.06 -1.26 0.27
N LEU A 339 10.79 -1.11 1.38
CA LEU A 339 10.83 0.15 2.12
C LEU A 339 11.49 1.27 1.28
N CYS A 340 12.59 0.96 0.59
CA CYS A 340 13.23 1.90 -0.34
C CYS A 340 12.28 2.34 -1.47
N LEU A 341 11.61 1.37 -2.09
CA LEU A 341 10.61 1.64 -3.13
C LEU A 341 9.44 2.47 -2.58
N SER A 342 9.00 2.20 -1.35
CA SER A 342 7.89 2.95 -0.76
C SER A 342 8.24 4.40 -0.47
N PHE A 343 9.48 4.71 -0.06
CA PHE A 343 9.97 6.08 0.04
C PHE A 343 9.93 6.82 -1.31
N ALA A 344 10.37 6.16 -2.38
CA ALA A 344 10.30 6.73 -3.73
C ALA A 344 8.84 6.98 -4.14
N ALA A 345 7.93 6.06 -3.84
CA ALA A 345 6.50 6.20 -4.10
C ALA A 345 5.87 7.35 -3.31
N ILE A 346 6.24 7.54 -2.04
CA ILE A 346 5.80 8.67 -1.20
C ILE A 346 6.21 9.99 -1.84
N ASN A 347 7.49 10.16 -2.17
CA ASN A 347 8.00 11.39 -2.77
C ASN A 347 7.36 11.70 -4.13
N ARG A 348 7.18 10.67 -4.96
CA ARG A 348 6.49 10.79 -6.24
C ARG A 348 5.04 11.23 -6.05
N ALA A 349 4.31 10.61 -5.13
CA ALA A 349 2.91 10.93 -4.87
C ALA A 349 2.73 12.35 -4.30
N ARG A 350 3.57 12.76 -3.35
CA ARG A 350 3.58 14.11 -2.79
C ARG A 350 3.89 15.16 -3.87
N SER A 351 4.87 14.90 -4.73
CA SER A 351 5.26 15.81 -5.82
C SER A 351 4.14 15.98 -6.85
N HIS A 352 3.47 14.90 -7.25
CA HIS A 352 2.32 14.97 -8.17
C HIS A 352 1.17 15.80 -7.60
N LEU A 353 0.87 15.65 -6.30
CA LEU A 353 -0.18 16.43 -5.67
C LEU A 353 0.18 17.93 -5.62
N ILE A 354 1.42 18.28 -5.27
CA ILE A 354 1.88 19.68 -5.33
C ILE A 354 1.76 20.26 -6.73
N GLN A 355 2.14 19.51 -7.77
CA GLN A 355 1.99 19.97 -9.15
C GLN A 355 0.52 20.27 -9.47
N ALA A 356 -0.40 19.40 -9.08
CA ALA A 356 -1.84 19.63 -9.25
C ALA A 356 -2.35 20.84 -8.44
N ILE A 357 -1.75 21.13 -7.29
CA ILE A 357 -2.05 22.33 -6.50
C ILE A 357 -1.54 23.60 -7.21
N ASN A 358 -0.31 23.59 -7.71
CA ASN A 358 0.31 24.75 -8.35
C ASN A 358 -0.29 25.10 -9.71
N VAL A 359 -0.70 24.11 -10.51
CA VAL A 359 -1.39 24.36 -11.81
C VAL A 359 -2.65 25.22 -11.62
N ARG A 360 -3.36 25.06 -10.50
CA ARG A 360 -4.52 25.91 -10.19
C ARG A 360 -4.11 27.36 -9.93
N ARG A 361 -2.94 27.58 -9.31
CA ARG A 361 -2.45 28.90 -8.89
C ARG A 361 -1.97 29.72 -10.07
N ASP A 362 -1.20 29.12 -10.97
CA ASP A 362 -0.63 29.80 -12.14
C ASP A 362 -1.72 30.32 -13.10
N ASP A 363 -2.89 29.67 -13.14
CA ASP A 363 -4.03 30.09 -13.96
C ASP A 363 -5.00 31.08 -13.25
N SER A 364 -4.78 31.34 -11.95
CA SER A 364 -5.58 32.30 -11.15
C SER A 364 -4.92 33.68 -10.98
N LEU A 365 -3.62 33.77 -11.25
CA LEU A 365 -2.84 35.01 -11.41
C LEU A 365 -3.04 35.56 -12.84
#